data_AF-A0A2E2WP51-F1
#
_entry.id   AF-A0A2E2WP51-F1
#
_cell.length_a   1.000
_cell.length_b   1.000
_cell.length_c   1.000
_cell.angle_alpha   90.00
_cell.angle_beta   90.00
_cell.angle_gamma   90.00
#
_symmetry.space_group_name_H-M   'P 1'
#
loop_
_entity.id
_entity.type
_entity.pdbx_description
1 polymer ?
#
loop_
_entity_poly.entity_id
_entity_poly.type
_entity_poly.pdbx_seq_one_letter_code
_entity_poly.pdbx_strand_id
1 'polypeptide(L)' 'MPENIDYSAIKGLSNEVRQKLSEIRPTNIGMASRISGITPAAISILLIHLKKRQMIA' A
#
# COMPACT_ATOMS: atom_id res chain seq x y z
N MET A 1 2.78 -7.98 -5.53
CA MET A 1 3.21 -6.70 -4.91
C MET A 1 4.72 -6.75 -4.81
N PRO A 2 5.46 -5.66 -5.02
CA PRO A 2 6.92 -5.70 -4.93
C PRO A 2 7.36 -6.02 -3.51
N GLU A 3 8.25 -7.01 -3.37
CA GLU A 3 8.73 -7.43 -2.04
C GLU A 3 9.44 -6.29 -1.31
N ASN A 4 10.15 -5.43 -2.04
CA ASN A 4 10.94 -4.32 -1.48
C ASN A 4 10.19 -2.97 -1.49
N ILE A 5 8.87 -2.98 -1.42
CA ILE A 5 8.12 -1.73 -1.33
C ILE A 5 8.34 -1.07 0.03
N ASP A 6 8.76 0.19 0.02
CA ASP A 6 8.85 1.01 1.23
C ASP A 6 7.54 1.78 1.42
N TYR A 7 6.65 1.24 2.26
CA TYR A 7 5.38 1.89 2.59
C TYR A 7 5.58 3.23 3.31
N SER A 8 6.71 3.42 3.98
CA SER A 8 7.02 4.68 4.69
C SER A 8 7.22 5.85 3.73
N ALA A 9 7.72 5.57 2.52
CA ALA A 9 7.93 6.54 1.44
C ALA A 9 6.65 6.92 0.68
N ILE A 10 5.51 6.30 0.98
CA ILE A 10 4.25 6.59 0.31
C ILE A 10 3.58 7.81 0.96
N LYS A 11 3.80 8.97 0.32
CA LYS A 11 3.12 10.22 0.69
C LYS A 11 1.59 10.06 0.56
N GLY A 12 0.85 10.63 1.51
CA GLY A 12 -0.61 10.58 1.55
C GLY A 12 -1.19 9.40 2.35
N LEU A 13 -0.41 8.36 2.66
CA LEU A 13 -0.83 7.35 3.63
C LEU A 13 -0.65 7.87 5.06
N SER A 14 -1.61 7.57 5.94
CA SER A 14 -1.48 7.82 7.37
C SER A 14 -0.45 6.87 8.00
N ASN A 15 0.06 7.23 9.18
CA ASN A 15 1.02 6.39 9.90
C ASN A 15 0.43 5.01 10.24
N GLU A 16 -0.84 4.95 10.65
CA GLU A 16 -1.53 3.69 10.94
C GLU A 16 -1.60 2.79 9.70
N VAL A 17 -1.95 3.34 8.54
CA VAL A 17 -2.00 2.59 7.29
C VAL A 17 -0.61 2.07 6.90
N ARG A 18 0.43 2.92 7.00
CA ARG A 18 1.82 2.52 6.72
C ARG A 18 2.27 1.40 7.64
N GLN A 19 1.96 1.50 8.93
CA GLN A 19 2.27 0.49 9.93
C GLN A 19 1.61 -0.84 9.58
N LYS A 20 0.28 -0.85 9.37
CA LYS A 20 -0.47 -2.06 9.01
C LYS A 20 0.05 -2.71 7.73
N LEU A 21 0.35 -1.93 6.69
CA LEU A 21 0.91 -2.45 5.46
C LEU A 21 2.33 -3.01 5.64
N SER A 22 3.14 -2.39 6.49
CA SER A 22 4.50 -2.84 6.79
C SER A 22 4.54 -4.10 7.67
N GLU A 23 3.59 -4.24 8.59
CA GLU A 23 3.45 -5.42 9.45
C GLU A 23 2.88 -6.61 8.68
N ILE A 24 1.82 -6.40 7.89
CA ILE A 24 1.11 -7.48 7.20
C ILE A 24 1.77 -7.86 5.87
N ARG A 25 2.43 -6.91 5.22
CA ARG A 25 3.10 -7.05 3.90
C ARG A 25 2.23 -7.80 2.87
N PRO A 26 1.07 -7.24 2.47
CA PRO A 26 0.16 -7.92 1.57
C PRO A 26 0.79 -8.21 0.21
N THR A 27 0.60 -9.44 -0.29
CA THR A 27 1.18 -9.90 -1.57
C THR A 27 0.49 -9.32 -2.80
N ASN A 28 -0.71 -8.75 -2.64
CA ASN A 28 -1.45 -8.06 -3.69
C ASN A 28 -2.40 -6.99 -3.13
N ILE A 29 -2.98 -6.18 -4.01
CA ILE A 29 -3.90 -5.09 -3.65
C ILE A 29 -5.20 -5.60 -3.01
N GLY A 30 -5.73 -6.74 -3.48
CA GLY A 30 -6.95 -7.32 -2.94
C GLY A 30 -6.80 -7.78 -1.48
N MET A 31 -5.61 -8.23 -1.10
CA MET A 31 -5.27 -8.51 0.29
C MET A 31 -5.15 -7.20 1.08
N ALA A 32 -4.45 -6.20 0.53
CA ALA A 32 -4.29 -4.89 1.18
C ALA A 32 -5.65 -4.23 1.48
N SER A 33 -6.63 -4.34 0.57
CA SER A 33 -7.95 -3.74 0.74
C SER A 33 -8.82 -4.43 1.80
N ARG A 34 -8.46 -5.65 2.22
CA ARG A 34 -9.18 -6.41 3.27
C ARG A 34 -8.59 -6.21 4.66
N ILE A 35 -7.45 -5.54 4.78
CA ILE A 35 -6.84 -5.24 6.08
C ILE A 35 -7.74 -4.24 6.83
N SER A 36 -8.07 -4.57 8.07
CA SER A 36 -8.92 -3.71 8.92
C SER A 36 -8.33 -2.32 9.08
N GLY A 37 -9.14 -1.28 8.83
CA GLY A 37 -8.72 0.12 8.89
C GLY A 37 -7.94 0.62 7.67
N ILE A 38 -7.76 -0.19 6.62
CA ILE A 38 -7.39 0.32 5.30
C ILE A 38 -8.65 0.85 4.62
N THR A 39 -8.59 2.10 4.17
CA THR A 39 -9.71 2.74 3.45
C THR A 39 -9.54 2.63 1.94
N PRO A 40 -10.63 2.75 1.15
CA PRO A 40 -10.53 2.82 -0.31
C PRO A 40 -9.60 3.93 -0.81
N ALA A 41 -9.56 5.08 -0.11
CA ALA A 41 -8.66 6.18 -0.43
C ALA A 41 -7.17 5.79 -0.29
N ALA A 42 -6.82 5.06 0.76
CA ALA A 42 -5.46 4.54 0.94
C ALA A 42 -5.06 3.57 -0.17
N ILE A 43 -5.98 2.72 -0.62
CA ILE A 43 -5.75 1.81 -1.76
C ILE A 43 -5.51 2.60 -3.05
N SER A 44 -6.28 3.65 -3.32
CA SER A 44 -6.06 4.52 -4.48
C SER A 44 -4.67 5.16 -4.46
N ILE A 45 -4.22 5.67 -3.30
CA ILE A 45 -2.87 6.25 -3.14
C ILE A 45 -1.79 5.20 -3.40
N LEU A 46 -1.96 3.99 -2.84
CA LEU A 46 -1.04 2.88 -3.04
C LEU A 46 -0.93 2.48 -4.52
N LEU A 47 -2.07 2.38 -5.23
CA LEU A 47 -2.12 2.09 -6.67
C LEU A 47 -1.41 3.17 -7.50
N ILE A 48 -1.64 4.44 -7.20
CA ILE A 48 -0.96 5.56 -7.88
C ILE A 48 0.55 5.48 -7.65
N HIS A 49 0.99 5.20 -6.42
CA HIS A 49 2.41 5.09 -6.09
C HIS A 49 3.09 3.96 -6.87
N LEU A 50 2.46 2.79 -6.89
CA LEU A 50 2.95 1.62 -7.62
C LEU A 50 3.03 1.87 -9.12
N LYS A 51 1.99 2.49 -9.71
CA LYS A 51 1.97 2.84 -11.13
C LYS A 51 3.09 3.84 -11.47
N LYS A 52 3.30 4.85 -10.60
CA LYS A 52 4.37 5.85 -10.78
C LYS A 52 5.76 5.23 -10.76
N ARG A 53 6.00 4.21 -9.95
CA ARG A 53 7.28 3.49 -9.90
C ARG A 53 7.41 2.37 -10.96
N GLN A 54 6.45 2.26 -11.91
CA GLN A 54 6.40 1.16 -12.89
C GLN A 54 6.43 -0.24 -12.25
N MET A 55 5.91 -0.36 -11.02
CA MET A 55 5.93 -1.61 -10.25
C MET A 55 4.74 -2.53 -10.56
N ILE A 56 3.91 -2.14 -11.52
CA ILE A 56 2.78 -2.88 -12.07
C ILE A 56 2.83 -2.64 -13.58
N ALA A 57 3.06 -3.70 -14.34
CA ALA A 57 2.90 -3.78 -15.78
C ALA A 57 1.76 -4.77 -16.06
#